data_AF-R0LBC1-F1
#
_entry.id   AF-R0LBC1-F1
#
_cell.length_a   1.000
_cell.length_b   1.000
_cell.length_c   1.000
_cell.angle_alpha   90.00
_cell.angle_beta   90.00
_cell.angle_gamma   90.00
#
_symmetry.space_group_name_H-M   'P 1'
#
loop_
_entity.id
_entity.type
_entity.pdbx_description
1 polymer ?
#
loop_
_entity_poly.entity_id
_entity_poly.type
_entity_poly.pdbx_seq_one_letter_code
_entity_poly.pdbx_strand_id
1 'polypeptide(L)'
;MAIQRQTGRLIHLRQRKTAAADRDEAPPPHWGPAPGLLPTLGQGFPKSSPSPLELRSPVTAKKSLALTSAMQQEPEKEAEIEVNDALMRFFDHCDKFIALVEENETAMHQVNAFKEGPEMRKVLEKVASALCLPVEELNADLVQVAFLTCSYELAIKNVTSPWCSLFSEEDAKILEYLNDLKQYWKRGYGYDINSRSSCILFQDIFQQLDKAVEESKSCFRLWLGAEETPPIQANQDVPHLWVDFTGSCSKPISSPLIVQVGHAETLQPLLALMGFFKDDEPLRANNYIRQAHRKFRTGRIVPYAANLVFVLYHCDQVKTSKEEYQVQMLLNEKLMPFHHSNETISTYADFKDYYKDILQNCHFKEVCELPKVNITAIDEL
;
A
#
# COMPACT_ATOMS: atom_id res chain seq x y z
N MET A 1 7.91 32.70 -5.84
CA MET A 1 7.83 31.56 -4.89
C MET A 1 6.41 31.52 -4.36
N ALA A 2 5.56 30.66 -4.95
CA ALA A 2 4.22 30.44 -4.44
C ALA A 2 4.34 29.59 -3.17
N ILE A 3 3.84 30.11 -2.06
CA ILE A 3 3.72 29.36 -0.80
C ILE A 3 2.59 28.35 -1.02
N GLN A 4 2.92 27.13 -1.45
CA GLN A 4 1.97 26.01 -1.41
C GLN A 4 1.66 25.73 0.06
N ARG A 5 0.46 26.09 0.52
CA ARG A 5 -0.02 25.61 1.82
C ARG A 5 -0.41 24.13 1.64
N GLN A 6 0.23 23.24 2.39
CA GLN A 6 -0.25 21.85 2.54
C GLN A 6 -1.52 21.87 3.39
N THR A 7 -2.64 22.23 2.78
CA THR A 7 -3.97 22.19 3.41
C THR A 7 -4.77 20.96 3.00
N GLY A 8 -4.19 20.01 2.25
CA GLY A 8 -4.86 18.81 1.77
C GLY A 8 -4.56 17.54 2.56
N ARG A 9 -5.21 16.43 2.16
CA ARG A 9 -5.15 15.13 2.84
C ARG A 9 -3.98 14.27 2.32
N LEU A 10 -3.26 13.65 3.25
CA LEU A 10 -2.22 12.66 2.99
C LEU A 10 -2.78 11.26 3.27
N ILE A 11 -2.81 10.39 2.27
CA ILE A 11 -3.16 8.97 2.47
C ILE A 11 -1.90 8.17 2.34
N HIS A 12 -1.49 7.49 3.41
CA HIS A 12 -0.29 6.68 3.47
C HIS A 12 -0.66 5.22 3.70
N LEU A 13 -0.58 4.42 2.65
CA LEU A 13 -0.63 2.97 2.73
C LEU A 13 0.75 2.45 3.09
N ARG A 14 0.85 1.57 4.09
CA ARG A 14 2.12 0.98 4.49
C ARG A 14 2.00 -0.52 4.64
N GLN A 15 2.90 -1.25 4.00
CA GLN A 15 3.09 -2.67 4.22
C GLN A 15 3.78 -2.93 5.56
N ARG A 16 3.31 -3.94 6.29
CA ARG A 16 3.90 -4.35 7.56
C ARG A 16 5.34 -4.88 7.38
N LYS A 17 6.20 -4.61 8.37
CA LYS A 17 7.52 -5.25 8.54
C LYS A 17 7.41 -6.67 9.13
N THR A 18 6.55 -7.55 8.61
CA THR A 18 6.52 -8.95 9.04
C THR A 18 6.54 -9.85 7.82
N ALA A 19 7.20 -11.01 7.95
CA ALA A 19 7.15 -12.10 7.00
C ALA A 19 5.71 -12.35 6.57
N ALA A 20 5.49 -12.56 5.27
CA ALA A 20 4.25 -13.15 4.79
C ALA A 20 4.07 -14.48 5.54
N ALA A 21 3.03 -14.56 6.36
CA ALA A 21 2.62 -15.82 6.95
C ALA A 21 1.80 -16.55 5.89
N ASP A 22 2.43 -17.48 5.15
CA ASP A 22 1.68 -18.62 4.61
C ASP A 22 1.02 -19.33 5.82
N ARG A 23 -0.21 -19.83 5.65
CA ARG A 23 -1.10 -20.29 6.74
C ARG A 23 -0.61 -21.55 7.51
N ASP A 24 0.63 -22.00 7.33
CA ASP A 24 1.10 -23.31 7.80
C ASP A 24 2.27 -23.30 8.83
N GLU A 25 2.53 -22.23 9.59
CA GLU A 25 3.55 -22.28 10.67
C GLU A 25 3.11 -21.71 12.03
N ALA A 26 3.37 -22.51 13.08
CA ALA A 26 3.06 -22.29 14.49
C ALA A 26 3.86 -21.11 15.12
N PRO A 27 3.36 -20.48 16.20
CA PRO A 27 3.92 -19.22 16.72
C PRO A 27 5.21 -19.42 17.54
N PRO A 28 6.22 -18.53 17.42
CA PRO A 28 7.38 -18.51 18.30
C PRO A 28 7.11 -17.77 19.64
N PRO A 29 7.90 -18.05 20.69
CA PRO A 29 7.60 -17.66 22.06
C PRO A 29 7.88 -16.18 22.37
N HIS A 30 7.09 -15.66 23.33
CA HIS A 30 7.17 -14.31 23.88
C HIS A 30 8.50 -14.02 24.60
N TRP A 31 9.07 -12.83 24.36
CA TRP A 31 10.14 -12.26 25.18
C TRP A 31 9.85 -10.80 25.53
N GLY A 32 9.97 -10.48 26.81
CA GLY A 32 9.66 -9.18 27.42
C GLY A 32 10.73 -8.10 27.15
N PRO A 33 10.48 -6.84 27.59
CA PRO A 33 11.32 -5.71 27.24
C PRO A 33 12.56 -5.59 28.14
N ALA A 34 13.69 -5.22 27.53
CA ALA A 34 14.89 -4.77 28.23
C ALA A 34 14.96 -3.22 28.25
N PRO A 35 15.63 -2.59 29.24
CA PRO A 35 15.47 -1.18 29.57
C PRO A 35 16.42 -0.25 28.81
N GLY A 36 15.93 0.97 28.53
CA GLY A 36 16.68 2.05 27.88
C GLY A 36 17.33 3.01 28.87
N LEU A 37 18.44 3.61 28.44
CA LEU A 37 19.10 4.77 29.04
C LEU A 37 19.62 5.63 27.89
N LEU A 38 19.21 6.89 27.82
CA LEU A 38 20.00 8.06 27.39
C LEU A 38 19.16 9.36 27.51
N PRO A 39 19.81 10.54 27.64
CA PRO A 39 19.31 11.67 28.40
C PRO A 39 18.67 12.77 27.56
N THR A 40 17.97 13.67 28.27
CA THR A 40 17.23 14.82 27.76
C THR A 40 18.13 16.03 27.49
N LEU A 41 17.90 16.70 26.37
CA LEU A 41 18.28 18.09 26.13
C LEU A 41 17.13 18.76 25.37
N GLY A 42 16.46 19.70 26.05
CA GLY A 42 15.34 20.45 25.50
C GLY A 42 15.78 21.69 24.72
N GLN A 43 14.90 22.17 23.85
CA GLN A 43 14.53 23.58 23.74
C GLN A 43 13.28 23.73 22.85
N GLY A 44 12.38 24.62 23.28
CA GLY A 44 10.99 24.70 22.83
C GLY A 44 10.77 25.41 21.50
N PHE A 45 9.84 24.87 20.73
CA PHE A 45 9.07 25.55 19.70
C PHE A 45 7.59 25.57 20.14
N PRO A 46 6.79 26.57 19.73
CA PRO A 46 5.38 26.66 20.10
C PRO A 46 4.61 25.43 19.61
N LYS A 47 3.97 24.70 20.54
CA LYS A 47 3.18 23.50 20.28
C LYS A 47 1.96 23.85 19.41
N SER A 48 2.01 23.55 18.11
CA SER A 48 0.79 23.41 17.30
C SER A 48 0.02 22.20 17.80
N SER A 49 -1.29 22.32 18.03
CA SER A 49 -2.15 21.19 18.36
C SER A 49 -1.99 20.08 17.31
N PRO A 50 -1.85 18.80 17.72
CA PRO A 50 -1.70 17.70 16.77
C PRO A 50 -2.96 17.60 15.91
N SER A 51 -2.75 17.56 14.59
CA SER A 51 -3.85 17.33 13.65
C SER A 51 -4.45 15.94 13.85
N PRO A 52 -5.78 15.75 13.68
CA PRO A 52 -6.40 14.44 13.78
C PRO A 52 -5.75 13.42 12.82
N LEU A 53 -5.38 12.25 13.33
CA LEU A 53 -4.82 11.13 12.58
C LEU A 53 -5.84 9.99 12.57
N GLU A 54 -6.17 9.50 11.39
CA GLU A 54 -6.99 8.30 11.22
C GLU A 54 -6.09 7.11 10.84
N LEU A 55 -6.10 6.05 11.66
CA LEU A 55 -5.24 4.89 11.47
C LEU A 55 -6.10 3.62 11.32
N ARG A 56 -6.00 2.98 10.15
CA ARG A 56 -6.68 1.72 9.84
C ARG A 56 -5.69 0.58 9.71
N SER A 57 -6.05 -0.59 10.21
CA SER A 57 -5.14 -1.74 10.28
C SER A 57 -5.92 -3.05 10.33
N PRO A 58 -5.41 -4.17 9.80
CA PRO A 58 -6.01 -5.47 10.07
C PRO A 58 -5.70 -5.92 11.52
N VAL A 59 -6.48 -6.87 12.04
CA VAL A 59 -6.34 -7.44 13.41
C VAL A 59 -4.91 -7.90 13.68
N THR A 60 -4.28 -8.50 12.67
CA THR A 60 -2.92 -9.06 12.74
C THR A 60 -1.81 -8.02 12.87
N ALA A 61 -2.08 -6.74 12.62
CA ALA A 61 -1.08 -5.67 12.57
C ALA A 61 -0.95 -4.88 13.89
N LYS A 62 -0.70 -5.60 15.00
CA LYS A 62 -0.30 -5.04 16.32
C LYS A 62 0.88 -4.04 16.29
N LYS A 63 1.58 -3.86 15.15
CA LYS A 63 2.72 -2.94 14.96
C LYS A 63 2.31 -1.52 14.58
N SER A 64 1.03 -1.22 14.37
CA SER A 64 0.58 0.14 14.05
C SER A 64 0.82 1.13 15.22
N LEU A 65 0.88 0.62 16.46
CA LEU A 65 1.22 1.38 17.67
C LEU A 65 2.59 2.07 17.59
N ALA A 66 3.59 1.42 16.96
CA ALA A 66 4.93 1.98 16.82
C ALA A 66 5.01 3.11 15.76
N LEU A 67 4.12 3.11 14.76
CA LEU A 67 4.00 4.24 13.83
C LEU A 67 3.45 5.47 14.54
N THR A 68 2.37 5.31 15.29
CA THR A 68 1.73 6.40 16.03
C THR A 68 2.69 7.05 17.01
N SER A 69 3.45 6.25 17.77
CA SER A 69 4.46 6.77 18.69
C SER A 69 5.62 7.50 18.01
N ALA A 70 5.93 7.19 16.75
CA ALA A 70 6.99 7.87 16.00
C ALA A 70 6.51 9.15 15.30
N MET A 71 5.23 9.21 14.92
CA MET A 71 4.63 10.36 14.22
C MET A 71 4.14 11.43 15.19
N GLN A 72 3.75 11.05 16.39
CA GLN A 72 3.40 11.97 17.47
C GLN A 72 4.64 12.13 18.36
N GLN A 73 5.35 13.25 18.23
CA GLN A 73 6.47 13.61 19.12
C GLN A 73 6.02 13.94 20.57
N GLU A 74 4.88 13.42 21.03
CA GLU A 74 4.41 13.51 22.42
C GLU A 74 3.79 12.14 22.79
N PRO A 75 4.14 11.58 23.96
CA PRO A 75 3.52 10.35 24.44
C PRO A 75 2.08 10.65 24.91
N GLU A 76 1.18 9.67 24.77
CA GLU A 76 -0.16 9.60 25.41
C GLU A 76 -1.40 10.16 24.70
N LYS A 77 -1.40 10.31 23.36
CA LYS A 77 -2.69 10.26 22.63
C LYS A 77 -2.68 9.11 21.65
N GLU A 78 -2.92 7.90 22.17
CA GLU A 78 -3.16 6.71 21.34
C GLU A 78 -4.13 7.09 20.23
N ALA A 79 -3.65 7.12 18.98
CA ALA A 79 -4.56 7.27 17.85
C ALA A 79 -5.49 6.05 17.87
N GLU A 80 -6.79 6.29 17.79
CA GLU A 80 -7.77 5.23 17.78
C GLU A 80 -7.52 4.36 16.54
N ILE A 81 -7.12 3.10 16.77
CA ILE A 81 -6.86 2.15 15.70
C ILE A 81 -8.19 1.53 15.29
N GLU A 82 -8.68 1.91 14.12
CA GLU A 82 -9.82 1.24 13.51
C GLU A 82 -9.37 -0.06 12.84
N VAL A 83 -9.96 -1.17 13.26
CA VAL A 83 -9.68 -2.47 12.66
C VAL A 83 -10.65 -2.74 11.50
N ASN A 84 -10.12 -2.86 10.29
CA ASN A 84 -10.92 -3.10 9.10
C ASN A 84 -10.28 -4.17 8.20
N ASP A 85 -10.50 -5.44 8.57
CA ASP A 85 -9.99 -6.59 7.82
C ASP A 85 -10.62 -6.70 6.42
N ALA A 86 -11.91 -6.34 6.27
CA ALA A 86 -12.56 -6.35 4.97
C ALA A 86 -11.83 -5.45 3.96
N LEU A 87 -11.39 -4.26 4.38
CA LEU A 87 -10.67 -3.31 3.54
C LEU A 87 -9.19 -3.68 3.34
N MET A 88 -8.51 -4.12 4.40
CA MET A 88 -7.05 -4.34 4.36
C MET A 88 -6.64 -5.76 3.99
N ARG A 89 -7.56 -6.72 4.08
CA ARG A 89 -7.42 -8.15 3.72
C ARG A 89 -8.55 -8.59 2.79
N PHE A 90 -8.95 -7.73 1.86
CA PHE A 90 -10.03 -8.00 0.89
C PHE A 90 -9.91 -9.37 0.19
N PHE A 91 -8.69 -9.86 -0.02
CA PHE A 91 -8.42 -11.16 -0.64
C PHE A 91 -8.91 -12.36 0.19
N ASP A 92 -8.94 -12.26 1.51
CA ASP A 92 -9.49 -13.29 2.40
C ASP A 92 -11.04 -13.31 2.39
N HIS A 93 -11.66 -12.27 1.83
CA HIS A 93 -13.12 -12.11 1.74
C HIS A 93 -13.64 -12.23 0.31
N CYS A 94 -12.82 -12.71 -0.61
CA CYS A 94 -13.15 -12.82 -2.02
C CYS A 94 -13.22 -14.29 -2.45
N ASP A 95 -14.41 -14.89 -2.40
CA ASP A 95 -14.62 -16.32 -2.66
C ASP A 95 -14.06 -16.77 -4.02
N LYS A 96 -14.26 -15.96 -5.06
CA LYS A 96 -13.69 -16.19 -6.39
C LYS A 96 -12.16 -16.19 -6.39
N PHE A 97 -11.53 -15.30 -5.64
CA PHE A 97 -10.07 -15.28 -5.52
C PHE A 97 -9.58 -16.54 -4.81
N ILE A 98 -10.22 -16.91 -3.70
CA ILE A 98 -9.87 -18.08 -2.89
C ILE A 98 -9.95 -19.34 -3.74
N ALA A 99 -11.10 -19.59 -4.38
CA ALA A 99 -11.32 -20.82 -5.13
C ALA A 99 -10.47 -20.92 -6.40
N LEU A 100 -10.26 -19.82 -7.13
CA LEU A 100 -9.57 -19.86 -8.43
C LEU A 100 -8.05 -19.72 -8.34
N VAL A 101 -7.54 -19.15 -7.24
CA VAL A 101 -6.12 -18.80 -7.11
C VAL A 101 -5.50 -19.32 -5.81
N GLU A 102 -6.13 -19.10 -4.65
CA GLU A 102 -5.51 -19.47 -3.36
C GLU A 102 -5.50 -20.99 -3.13
N GLU A 103 -6.64 -21.64 -3.34
CA GLU A 103 -6.84 -23.08 -3.15
C GLU A 103 -6.60 -23.90 -4.43
N ASN A 104 -6.37 -23.23 -5.56
CA ASN A 104 -6.13 -23.88 -6.83
C ASN A 104 -4.64 -24.16 -7.05
N GLU A 105 -4.24 -25.42 -6.91
CA GLU A 105 -2.85 -25.86 -7.13
C GLU A 105 -2.31 -25.53 -8.53
N THR A 106 -3.19 -25.56 -9.55
CA THR A 106 -2.79 -25.27 -10.94
C THR A 106 -2.50 -23.78 -11.17
N ALA A 107 -3.00 -22.90 -10.30
CA ALA A 107 -2.78 -21.47 -10.40
C ALA A 107 -1.28 -21.12 -10.30
N MET A 108 -0.49 -22.01 -9.70
CA MET A 108 0.94 -21.86 -9.45
C MET A 108 1.84 -22.64 -10.42
N HIS A 109 1.30 -23.15 -11.53
CA HIS A 109 2.06 -24.00 -12.46
C HIS A 109 3.36 -23.36 -12.97
N GLN A 110 3.40 -22.04 -13.20
CA GLN A 110 4.63 -21.34 -13.62
C GLN A 110 5.69 -21.32 -12.52
N VAL A 111 5.30 -21.24 -11.26
CA VAL A 111 6.23 -21.29 -10.13
C VAL A 111 6.77 -22.70 -9.99
N ASN A 112 5.88 -23.70 -10.02
CA ASN A 112 6.27 -25.11 -9.91
C ASN A 112 7.19 -25.53 -11.07
N ALA A 113 6.88 -25.11 -12.30
CA ALA A 113 7.75 -25.36 -13.44
C ALA A 113 9.12 -24.68 -13.33
N PHE A 114 9.20 -23.48 -12.72
CA PHE A 114 10.48 -22.80 -12.51
C PHE A 114 11.33 -23.45 -11.42
N LYS A 115 10.70 -23.95 -10.34
CA LYS A 115 11.38 -24.71 -9.27
C LYS A 115 12.15 -25.92 -9.82
N GLU A 116 11.55 -26.62 -10.79
CA GLU A 116 12.17 -27.77 -11.49
C GLU A 116 13.04 -27.37 -12.70
N GLY A 117 13.10 -26.06 -12.98
CA GLY A 117 13.76 -25.49 -14.14
C GLY A 117 15.29 -25.55 -14.09
N PRO A 118 15.97 -25.37 -15.25
CA PRO A 118 17.42 -25.44 -15.33
C PRO A 118 18.14 -24.33 -14.54
N GLU A 119 17.51 -23.16 -14.36
CA GLU A 119 18.02 -22.09 -13.54
C GLU A 119 18.10 -22.51 -12.06
N MET A 120 17.00 -23.02 -11.50
CA MET A 120 16.96 -23.46 -10.10
C MET A 120 17.83 -24.68 -9.84
N ARG A 121 17.92 -25.62 -10.79
CA ARG A 121 18.81 -26.79 -10.66
C ARG A 121 20.27 -26.41 -10.44
N LYS A 122 20.76 -25.39 -11.17
CA LYS A 122 22.12 -24.86 -10.97
C LYS A 122 22.33 -24.29 -9.57
N VAL A 123 21.32 -23.60 -9.02
CA VAL A 123 21.37 -23.07 -7.65
C VAL A 123 21.40 -24.22 -6.64
N LEU A 124 20.55 -25.23 -6.82
CA LEU A 124 20.51 -26.43 -5.97
C LEU A 124 21.86 -27.14 -5.92
N GLU A 125 22.47 -27.39 -7.09
CA GLU A 125 23.79 -28.03 -7.21
C GLU A 125 24.89 -27.22 -6.48
N LYS A 126 24.91 -25.89 -6.65
CA LYS A 126 25.88 -25.02 -5.97
C LYS A 126 25.69 -25.03 -4.45
N VAL A 127 24.45 -24.91 -3.97
CA VAL A 127 24.14 -24.90 -2.54
C VAL A 127 24.45 -26.26 -1.90
N ALA A 128 24.08 -27.35 -2.56
CA ALA A 128 24.42 -28.71 -2.12
C ALA A 128 25.93 -28.90 -1.99
N SER A 129 26.69 -28.46 -3.01
CA SER A 129 28.15 -28.51 -2.98
C SER A 129 28.75 -27.66 -1.86
N ALA A 130 28.20 -26.47 -1.59
CA ALA A 130 28.69 -25.59 -0.51
C ALA A 130 28.40 -26.17 0.88
N LEU A 131 27.31 -26.93 1.03
CA LEU A 131 26.89 -27.56 2.29
C LEU A 131 27.41 -29.01 2.44
N CYS A 132 28.10 -29.55 1.44
CA CYS A 132 28.54 -30.95 1.39
C CYS A 132 27.39 -31.96 1.52
N LEU A 133 26.25 -31.70 0.86
CA LEU A 133 25.05 -32.56 0.86
C LEU A 133 24.79 -33.15 -0.54
N PRO A 134 24.11 -34.31 -0.65
CA PRO A 134 23.53 -34.78 -1.91
C PRO A 134 22.49 -33.78 -2.43
N VAL A 135 22.45 -33.56 -3.75
CA VAL A 135 21.51 -32.59 -4.36
C VAL A 135 20.06 -33.04 -4.17
N GLU A 136 19.83 -34.35 -4.10
CA GLU A 136 18.52 -34.98 -3.93
C GLU A 136 17.89 -34.71 -2.56
N GLU A 137 18.69 -34.28 -1.56
CA GLU A 137 18.18 -33.87 -0.25
C GLU A 137 17.69 -32.41 -0.24
N LEU A 138 17.95 -31.65 -1.30
CA LEU A 138 17.51 -30.27 -1.44
C LEU A 138 16.35 -30.15 -2.43
N ASN A 139 15.50 -29.16 -2.19
CA ASN A 139 14.51 -28.70 -3.15
C ASN A 139 14.49 -27.17 -3.19
N ALA A 140 13.83 -26.61 -4.20
CA ALA A 140 13.77 -25.16 -4.41
C ALA A 140 13.19 -24.40 -3.21
N ASP A 141 12.26 -25.00 -2.46
CA ASP A 141 11.65 -24.38 -1.28
C ASP A 141 12.63 -24.26 -0.11
N LEU A 142 13.40 -25.32 0.18
CA LEU A 142 14.45 -25.29 1.21
C LEU A 142 15.53 -24.26 0.90
N VAL A 143 15.95 -24.17 -0.36
CA VAL A 143 16.92 -23.17 -0.82
C VAL A 143 16.34 -21.75 -0.72
N GLN A 144 15.07 -21.56 -1.11
CA GLN A 144 14.39 -20.28 -0.95
C GLN A 144 14.28 -19.87 0.52
N VAL A 145 13.99 -20.81 1.43
CA VAL A 145 13.98 -20.55 2.88
C VAL A 145 15.35 -20.09 3.35
N ALA A 146 16.45 -20.77 2.98
CA ALA A 146 17.81 -20.34 3.33
C ALA A 146 18.13 -18.93 2.83
N PHE A 147 17.75 -18.60 1.60
CA PHE A 147 17.91 -17.27 1.02
C PHE A 147 17.10 -16.21 1.78
N LEU A 148 15.85 -16.52 2.13
CA LEU A 148 15.00 -15.64 2.91
C LEU A 148 15.55 -15.47 4.33
N THR A 149 16.07 -16.52 4.97
CA THR A 149 16.70 -16.43 6.30
C THR A 149 17.85 -15.42 6.28
N CYS A 150 18.71 -15.45 5.25
CA CYS A 150 19.72 -14.42 5.05
C CYS A 150 19.13 -13.00 5.06
N SER A 151 18.08 -12.77 4.26
CA SER A 151 17.43 -11.45 4.17
C SER A 151 16.78 -11.00 5.49
N TYR A 152 16.17 -11.93 6.22
CA TYR A 152 15.49 -11.66 7.48
C TYR A 152 16.46 -11.31 8.60
N GLU A 153 17.56 -12.04 8.72
CA GLU A 153 18.58 -11.75 9.74
C GLU A 153 19.21 -10.38 9.52
N LEU A 154 19.47 -10.02 8.27
CA LEU A 154 19.92 -8.67 7.93
C LEU A 154 18.86 -7.61 8.29
N ALA A 155 17.61 -7.80 7.88
CA ALA A 155 16.56 -6.81 8.09
C ALA A 155 16.16 -6.62 9.57
N ILE A 156 16.24 -7.68 10.38
CA ILE A 156 15.77 -7.68 11.77
C ILE A 156 16.90 -7.40 12.75
N LYS A 157 18.05 -8.06 12.57
CA LYS A 157 19.19 -7.99 13.51
C LYS A 157 20.32 -7.10 13.01
N ASN A 158 20.27 -6.62 11.76
CA ASN A 158 21.35 -5.89 11.11
C ASN A 158 22.67 -6.68 11.09
N VAL A 159 22.58 -8.01 10.88
CA VAL A 159 23.74 -8.91 10.77
C VAL A 159 23.77 -9.59 9.41
N THR A 160 24.96 -9.74 8.84
CA THR A 160 25.15 -10.56 7.65
C THR A 160 25.13 -12.02 8.06
N SER A 161 24.06 -12.73 7.71
CA SER A 161 23.89 -14.14 8.03
C SER A 161 24.91 -15.02 7.30
N PRO A 162 25.42 -16.11 7.91
CA PRO A 162 26.15 -17.15 7.19
C PRO A 162 25.36 -17.75 6.03
N TRP A 163 24.01 -17.74 6.11
CA TRP A 163 23.15 -18.16 5.00
C TRP A 163 23.37 -17.32 3.74
N CYS A 164 23.79 -16.05 3.88
CA CYS A 164 24.07 -15.17 2.75
C CYS A 164 25.28 -15.62 1.94
N SER A 165 26.27 -16.29 2.55
CA SER A 165 27.47 -16.71 1.82
C SER A 165 27.26 -17.93 0.93
N LEU A 166 26.09 -18.58 1.00
CA LEU A 166 25.72 -19.69 0.12
C LEU A 166 25.33 -19.22 -1.29
N PHE A 167 25.07 -17.92 -1.48
CA PHE A 167 24.47 -17.40 -2.71
C PHE A 167 25.37 -16.35 -3.35
N SER A 168 25.64 -16.53 -4.64
CA SER A 168 26.20 -15.45 -5.47
C SER A 168 25.12 -14.46 -5.90
N GLU A 169 25.51 -13.32 -6.46
CA GLU A 169 24.56 -12.36 -7.04
C GLU A 169 23.72 -12.98 -8.18
N GLU A 170 24.30 -13.90 -8.95
CA GLU A 170 23.58 -14.61 -10.02
C GLU A 170 22.50 -15.54 -9.45
N ASP A 171 22.83 -16.27 -8.38
CA ASP A 171 21.88 -17.15 -7.70
C ASP A 171 20.76 -16.33 -7.05
N ALA A 172 21.10 -15.18 -6.46
CA ALA A 172 20.13 -14.25 -5.90
C ALA A 172 19.17 -13.70 -6.96
N LYS A 173 19.61 -13.44 -8.20
CA LYS A 173 18.73 -13.00 -9.31
C LYS A 173 17.74 -14.10 -9.72
N ILE A 174 18.16 -15.36 -9.69
CA ILE A 174 17.29 -16.51 -9.97
C ILE A 174 16.24 -16.65 -8.87
N LEU A 175 16.65 -16.55 -7.60
CA LEU A 175 15.75 -16.63 -6.44
C LEU A 175 14.80 -15.42 -6.35
N GLU A 176 15.26 -14.21 -6.72
CA GLU A 176 14.41 -13.02 -6.90
C GLU A 176 13.33 -13.30 -7.95
N TYR A 177 13.70 -13.90 -9.09
CA TYR A 177 12.74 -14.21 -10.14
C TYR A 177 11.72 -15.28 -9.72
N LEU A 178 12.14 -16.30 -8.96
CA LEU A 178 11.23 -17.28 -8.36
C LEU A 178 10.20 -16.61 -7.44
N ASN A 179 10.62 -15.66 -6.60
CA ASN A 179 9.70 -14.89 -5.76
C ASN A 179 8.78 -13.99 -6.58
N ASP A 180 9.31 -13.33 -7.62
CA ASP A 180 8.52 -12.50 -8.52
C ASP A 180 7.46 -13.32 -9.26
N LEU A 181 7.78 -14.53 -9.71
CA LEU A 181 6.80 -15.45 -10.28
C LEU A 181 5.68 -15.77 -9.28
N LYS A 182 6.02 -16.10 -8.02
CA LYS A 182 5.02 -16.37 -6.97
C LYS A 182 4.07 -15.19 -6.78
N GLN A 183 4.61 -13.99 -6.65
CA GLN A 183 3.79 -12.80 -6.44
C GLN A 183 3.03 -12.37 -7.71
N TYR A 184 3.62 -12.51 -8.89
CA TYR A 184 2.96 -12.20 -10.16
C TYR A 184 1.70 -13.04 -10.33
N TRP A 185 1.82 -14.36 -10.12
CA TRP A 185 0.71 -15.30 -10.31
C TRP A 185 -0.30 -15.31 -9.16
N LYS A 186 0.10 -15.13 -7.89
CA LYS A 186 -0.84 -15.06 -6.76
C LYS A 186 -1.47 -13.68 -6.52
N ARG A 187 -0.72 -12.60 -6.72
CA ARG A 187 -1.07 -11.25 -6.20
C ARG A 187 -0.93 -10.12 -7.22
N GLY A 188 -0.40 -10.41 -8.41
CA GLY A 188 -0.15 -9.44 -9.47
C GLY A 188 -1.00 -9.70 -10.70
N TYR A 189 -0.37 -9.72 -11.87
CA TYR A 189 -1.03 -9.79 -13.18
C TYR A 189 -1.35 -11.22 -13.68
N GLY A 190 -1.12 -12.26 -12.88
CA GLY A 190 -1.38 -13.64 -13.32
C GLY A 190 -2.84 -13.95 -13.60
N TYR A 191 -3.76 -13.42 -12.79
CA TYR A 191 -5.20 -13.59 -12.96
C TYR A 191 -5.92 -12.28 -12.70
N ASP A 192 -6.96 -11.97 -13.49
CA ASP A 192 -7.71 -10.72 -13.36
C ASP A 192 -8.30 -10.52 -11.96
N ILE A 193 -8.69 -11.61 -11.28
CA ILE A 193 -9.26 -11.53 -9.93
C ILE A 193 -8.25 -11.03 -8.89
N ASN A 194 -6.95 -11.23 -9.10
CA ASN A 194 -5.89 -10.80 -8.19
C ASN A 194 -5.99 -9.30 -7.93
N SER A 195 -5.93 -8.50 -9.00
CA SER A 195 -6.02 -7.04 -8.91
C SER A 195 -7.45 -6.56 -8.68
N ARG A 196 -8.46 -7.20 -9.29
CA ARG A 196 -9.86 -6.75 -9.12
C ARG A 196 -10.37 -6.91 -7.69
N SER A 197 -9.86 -7.87 -6.92
CA SER A 197 -10.21 -8.03 -5.51
C SER A 197 -9.85 -6.80 -4.65
N SER A 198 -8.83 -6.02 -5.04
CA SER A 198 -8.42 -4.82 -4.30
C SER A 198 -9.27 -3.58 -4.58
N CYS A 199 -10.34 -3.71 -5.38
CA CYS A 199 -11.06 -2.54 -5.86
C CYS A 199 -11.79 -1.78 -4.75
N ILE A 200 -12.15 -2.44 -3.63
CA ILE A 200 -12.73 -1.76 -2.47
C ILE A 200 -11.74 -0.82 -1.77
N LEU A 201 -10.47 -1.24 -1.69
CA LEU A 201 -9.39 -0.38 -1.18
C LEU A 201 -9.18 0.81 -2.10
N PHE A 202 -9.22 0.58 -3.41
CA PHE A 202 -9.11 1.63 -4.41
C PHE A 202 -10.26 2.65 -4.31
N GLN A 203 -11.51 2.18 -4.15
CA GLN A 203 -12.67 3.05 -3.94
C GLN A 203 -12.55 3.86 -2.63
N ASP A 204 -12.14 3.23 -1.52
CA ASP A 204 -11.96 3.94 -0.24
C ASP A 204 -10.92 5.08 -0.38
N ILE A 205 -9.78 4.86 -1.03
CA ILE A 205 -8.79 5.91 -1.27
C ILE A 205 -9.42 7.13 -1.95
N PHE A 206 -10.19 6.93 -3.03
CA PHE A 206 -10.85 8.03 -3.73
C PHE A 206 -11.97 8.67 -2.91
N GLN A 207 -12.73 7.89 -2.14
CA GLN A 207 -13.74 8.45 -1.23
C GLN A 207 -13.11 9.36 -0.17
N GLN A 208 -11.93 9.00 0.35
CA GLN A 208 -11.20 9.84 1.30
C GLN A 208 -10.65 11.12 0.66
N LEU A 209 -10.17 11.05 -0.58
CA LEU A 209 -9.74 12.22 -1.34
C LEU A 209 -10.93 13.13 -1.69
N ASP A 210 -12.06 12.56 -2.11
CA ASP A 210 -13.30 13.29 -2.39
C ASP A 210 -13.79 14.05 -1.14
N LYS A 211 -13.86 13.36 0.00
CA LYS A 211 -14.23 13.95 1.28
C LYS A 211 -13.32 15.13 1.63
N ALA A 212 -12.00 15.00 1.43
CA ALA A 212 -11.05 16.08 1.67
C ALA A 212 -11.30 17.31 0.78
N VAL A 213 -11.58 17.08 -0.51
CA VAL A 213 -11.92 18.15 -1.46
C VAL A 213 -13.24 18.83 -1.08
N GLU A 214 -14.27 18.08 -0.70
CA GLU A 214 -15.56 18.62 -0.30
C GLU A 214 -15.48 19.45 0.98
N GLU A 215 -14.79 18.94 2.01
CA GLU A 215 -14.55 19.67 3.26
C GLU A 215 -13.76 20.96 3.02
N SER A 216 -12.73 20.90 2.18
CA SER A 216 -11.93 22.06 1.80
C SER A 216 -12.77 23.11 1.07
N LYS A 217 -13.63 22.71 0.12
CA LYS A 217 -14.55 23.63 -0.59
C LYS A 217 -15.60 24.23 0.34
N SER A 218 -16.17 23.44 1.25
CA SER A 218 -17.18 23.91 2.21
C SER A 218 -16.59 24.97 3.14
N CYS A 219 -15.36 24.75 3.60
CA CYS A 219 -14.59 25.70 4.41
C CYS A 219 -14.36 27.03 3.66
N PHE A 220 -14.00 26.97 2.37
CA PHE A 220 -13.77 28.16 1.55
C PHE A 220 -15.07 28.94 1.21
N ARG A 221 -16.17 28.25 0.91
CA ARG A 221 -17.48 28.90 0.66
C ARG A 221 -17.99 29.68 1.87
N LEU A 222 -17.80 29.14 3.09
CA LEU A 222 -18.16 29.83 4.32
C LEU A 222 -17.32 31.10 4.54
N TRP A 223 -16.05 31.09 4.12
CA TRP A 223 -15.18 32.26 4.17
C TRP A 223 -15.62 33.37 3.18
N LEU A 224 -15.93 33.01 1.93
CA LEU A 224 -16.42 33.98 0.93
C LEU A 224 -17.83 34.52 1.23
N GLY A 225 -18.69 33.73 1.88
CA GLY A 225 -20.02 34.18 2.30
C GLY A 225 -20.03 35.20 3.45
N ALA A 226 -18.87 35.49 4.06
CA ALA A 226 -18.74 36.48 5.13
C ALA A 226 -18.47 37.91 4.62
N GLU A 227 -18.42 38.13 3.30
CA GLU A 227 -18.03 39.42 2.68
C GLU A 227 -19.23 40.26 2.19
N GLU A 228 -20.47 39.80 2.38
CA GLU A 228 -21.65 40.66 2.21
C GLU A 228 -21.88 41.50 3.49
N THR A 229 -21.23 42.66 3.56
CA THR A 229 -21.60 43.69 4.53
C THR A 229 -23.07 44.08 4.32
N PRO A 230 -23.97 43.94 5.31
CA PRO A 230 -25.30 44.51 5.18
C PRO A 230 -25.19 46.04 5.05
N PRO A 231 -26.05 46.70 4.26
CA PRO A 231 -26.04 48.14 4.17
C PRO A 231 -26.26 48.72 5.56
N ILE A 232 -25.33 49.57 6.00
CA ILE A 232 -25.40 50.29 7.28
C ILE A 232 -26.63 51.19 7.22
N GLN A 233 -27.73 50.76 7.85
CA GLN A 233 -28.74 51.68 8.33
C GLN A 233 -28.30 52.17 9.71
N ALA A 234 -27.92 53.44 9.78
CA ALA A 234 -27.62 54.11 11.02
C ALA A 234 -28.91 54.30 11.82
N ASN A 235 -29.05 53.56 12.92
CA ASN A 235 -29.61 53.94 14.23
C ASN A 235 -30.30 52.77 14.93
N GLN A 236 -29.70 52.27 16.01
CA GLN A 236 -30.22 52.29 17.39
C GLN A 236 -29.48 51.26 18.25
N ASP A 237 -29.27 51.66 19.51
CA ASP A 237 -28.42 51.05 20.52
C ASP A 237 -28.68 49.56 20.79
N VAL A 238 -27.62 48.74 20.76
CA VAL A 238 -27.63 47.36 21.27
C VAL A 238 -26.35 47.11 22.09
N PRO A 239 -26.42 46.47 23.28
CA PRO A 239 -25.28 46.32 24.17
C PRO A 239 -24.20 45.42 23.57
N HIS A 240 -22.94 45.79 23.84
CA HIS A 240 -21.71 45.10 23.46
C HIS A 240 -21.75 43.58 23.72
N LEU A 241 -22.14 42.81 22.71
CA LEU A 241 -21.72 41.43 22.54
C LEU A 241 -20.77 41.42 21.36
N TRP A 242 -19.47 41.35 21.64
CA TRP A 242 -18.47 41.08 20.61
C TRP A 242 -18.75 39.68 20.07
N VAL A 243 -19.49 39.58 18.97
CA VAL A 243 -19.45 38.37 18.14
C VAL A 243 -18.15 38.47 17.39
N ASP A 244 -17.17 37.64 17.77
CA ASP A 244 -15.89 37.53 17.07
C ASP A 244 -16.13 37.27 15.58
N PHE A 245 -16.02 38.32 14.77
CA PHE A 245 -16.05 38.28 13.31
C PHE A 245 -14.69 37.81 12.76
N THR A 246 -14.12 36.79 13.38
CA THR A 246 -13.03 36.01 12.79
C THR A 246 -13.66 34.78 12.15
N GLY A 247 -14.11 34.91 10.90
CA GLY A 247 -14.48 33.79 10.05
C GLY A 247 -13.28 32.90 9.69
N SER A 248 -12.43 32.58 10.66
CA SER A 248 -11.43 31.54 10.53
C SER A 248 -12.17 30.21 10.58
N CYS A 249 -12.10 29.45 9.50
CA CYS A 249 -12.55 28.07 9.45
C CYS A 249 -11.81 27.28 10.54
N SER A 250 -12.42 27.20 11.73
CA SER A 250 -11.78 26.70 12.95
C SER A 250 -11.67 25.17 12.98
N LYS A 251 -12.12 24.50 11.91
CA LYS A 251 -11.85 23.08 11.68
C LYS A 251 -11.29 22.88 10.26
N PRO A 252 -9.96 22.68 10.10
CA PRO A 252 -9.41 22.14 8.87
C PRO A 252 -10.00 20.74 8.58
N ILE A 253 -9.80 20.23 7.36
CA ILE A 253 -10.15 18.86 6.90
C ILE A 253 -10.17 17.87 8.07
N SER A 254 -11.23 17.08 8.20
CA SER A 254 -11.51 16.30 9.41
C SER A 254 -10.36 15.37 9.82
N SER A 255 -9.71 14.78 8.81
CA SER A 255 -8.58 13.86 8.93
C SER A 255 -7.55 14.23 7.86
N PRO A 256 -6.64 15.20 8.10
CA PRO A 256 -5.65 15.59 7.11
C PRO A 256 -4.62 14.47 6.84
N LEU A 257 -4.55 13.45 7.68
CA LEU A 257 -3.71 12.27 7.48
C LEU A 257 -4.50 10.99 7.76
N ILE A 258 -4.49 10.09 6.77
CA ILE A 258 -4.96 8.71 6.89
C ILE A 258 -3.77 7.79 6.71
N VAL A 259 -3.57 6.88 7.66
CA VAL A 259 -2.58 5.82 7.54
C VAL A 259 -3.32 4.49 7.49
N GLN A 260 -3.06 3.68 6.48
CA GLN A 260 -3.60 2.32 6.41
C GLN A 260 -2.44 1.33 6.37
N VAL A 261 -2.45 0.38 7.30
CA VAL A 261 -1.39 -0.63 7.40
C VAL A 261 -1.90 -1.95 6.84
N GLY A 262 -1.23 -2.50 5.83
CA GLY A 262 -1.59 -3.76 5.18
C GLY A 262 -0.41 -4.72 5.09
N HIS A 263 -0.55 -5.74 4.24
CA HIS A 263 0.52 -6.68 3.90
C HIS A 263 1.02 -6.46 2.46
N ALA A 264 2.01 -7.24 2.01
CA ALA A 264 2.48 -7.18 0.62
C ALA A 264 1.32 -7.49 -0.33
N GLU A 265 0.51 -8.46 0.09
CA GLU A 265 -0.69 -8.97 -0.55
C GLU A 265 -1.83 -7.95 -0.58
N THR A 266 -1.75 -6.85 0.18
CA THR A 266 -2.68 -5.72 0.09
C THR A 266 -2.22 -4.72 -0.98
N LEU A 267 -0.92 -4.37 -0.96
CA LEU A 267 -0.37 -3.30 -1.80
C LEU A 267 -0.10 -3.74 -3.25
N GLN A 268 0.40 -4.97 -3.44
CA GLN A 268 0.75 -5.51 -4.75
C GLN A 268 -0.45 -5.58 -5.72
N PRO A 269 -1.62 -6.14 -5.36
CA PRO A 269 -2.78 -6.16 -6.24
C PRO A 269 -3.37 -4.76 -6.49
N LEU A 270 -3.28 -3.84 -5.51
CA LEU A 270 -3.69 -2.44 -5.70
C LEU A 270 -2.86 -1.75 -6.78
N LEU A 271 -1.54 -1.89 -6.72
CA LEU A 271 -0.64 -1.36 -7.76
C LEU A 271 -0.91 -2.00 -9.13
N ALA A 272 -1.25 -3.30 -9.15
CA ALA A 272 -1.62 -4.00 -10.36
C ALA A 272 -2.99 -3.51 -10.92
N LEU A 273 -3.96 -3.21 -10.05
CA LEU A 273 -5.26 -2.65 -10.44
C LEU A 273 -5.09 -1.26 -11.06
N MET A 274 -4.16 -0.47 -10.54
CA MET A 274 -3.77 0.83 -11.08
C MET A 274 -2.96 0.72 -12.40
N GLY A 275 -2.55 -0.47 -12.81
CA GLY A 275 -1.81 -0.70 -14.06
C GLY A 275 -0.29 -0.53 -13.97
N PHE A 276 0.27 -0.37 -12.77
CA PHE A 276 1.71 -0.17 -12.58
C PHE A 276 2.51 -1.46 -12.66
N PHE A 277 3.74 -1.37 -13.18
CA PHE A 277 4.69 -2.48 -13.26
C PHE A 277 4.23 -3.68 -14.11
N LYS A 278 3.29 -3.47 -15.05
CA LYS A 278 2.92 -4.49 -16.02
C LYS A 278 4.00 -4.66 -17.08
N ASP A 279 4.55 -5.87 -17.17
CA ASP A 279 5.45 -6.28 -18.23
C ASP A 279 4.73 -6.48 -19.57
N ASP A 280 5.48 -6.33 -20.66
CA ASP A 280 4.95 -6.50 -22.02
C ASP A 280 4.63 -7.97 -22.31
N GLU A 281 5.44 -8.88 -21.74
CA GLU A 281 5.16 -10.32 -21.69
C GLU A 281 4.96 -10.78 -20.24
N PRO A 282 4.03 -11.71 -19.97
CA PRO A 282 3.88 -12.29 -18.64
C PRO A 282 5.15 -12.98 -18.15
N LEU A 283 5.40 -12.94 -16.84
CA LEU A 283 6.47 -13.71 -16.21
C LEU A 283 6.12 -15.20 -16.27
N ARG A 284 7.03 -16.03 -16.80
CA ARG A 284 6.84 -17.47 -16.99
C ARG A 284 8.10 -18.23 -16.59
N ALA A 285 7.96 -19.50 -16.27
CA ALA A 285 9.09 -20.37 -15.92
C ALA A 285 10.19 -20.37 -16.99
N ASN A 286 9.81 -20.28 -18.27
CA ASN A 286 10.74 -20.43 -19.38
C ASN A 286 11.30 -19.11 -19.94
N ASN A 287 10.99 -17.96 -19.35
CA ASN A 287 11.42 -16.67 -19.90
C ASN A 287 12.28 -15.83 -18.94
N TYR A 288 12.88 -16.42 -17.89
CA TYR A 288 13.80 -15.76 -16.96
C TYR A 288 14.84 -14.87 -17.66
N ILE A 289 15.56 -15.42 -18.64
CA ILE A 289 16.62 -14.69 -19.36
C ILE A 289 16.07 -13.47 -20.10
N ARG A 290 14.92 -13.61 -20.77
CA ARG A 290 14.26 -12.50 -21.48
C ARG A 290 13.67 -11.47 -20.50
N GLN A 291 13.32 -11.90 -19.29
CA GLN A 291 12.81 -11.07 -18.20
C GLN A 291 13.90 -10.50 -17.29
N ALA A 292 15.15 -10.45 -17.77
CA ALA A 292 16.27 -9.85 -17.06
C ALA A 292 16.05 -8.36 -16.73
N HIS A 293 15.19 -7.63 -17.47
CA HIS A 293 14.86 -6.22 -17.22
C HIS A 293 13.37 -5.99 -16.94
N ARG A 294 12.66 -7.02 -16.44
CA ARG A 294 11.25 -6.93 -16.06
C ARG A 294 10.94 -5.75 -15.15
N LYS A 295 9.77 -5.15 -15.35
CA LYS A 295 9.16 -4.10 -14.53
C LYS A 295 8.61 -4.70 -13.23
N PHE A 296 8.01 -5.90 -13.28
CA PHE A 296 7.49 -6.58 -12.10
C PHE A 296 8.61 -7.20 -11.26
N ARG A 297 9.18 -6.39 -10.35
CA ARG A 297 10.19 -6.82 -9.38
C ARG A 297 9.75 -6.52 -7.96
N THR A 298 9.28 -7.54 -7.26
CA THR A 298 8.67 -7.42 -5.93
C THR A 298 9.60 -6.78 -4.91
N GLY A 299 10.90 -7.09 -4.94
CA GLY A 299 11.90 -6.47 -4.08
C GLY A 299 12.05 -4.96 -4.24
N ARG A 300 11.56 -4.38 -5.35
CA ARG A 300 11.54 -2.92 -5.60
C ARG A 300 10.15 -2.29 -5.41
N ILE A 301 9.10 -3.10 -5.56
CA ILE A 301 7.71 -2.64 -5.51
C ILE A 301 7.18 -2.74 -4.08
N VAL A 302 7.28 -3.92 -3.47
CA VAL A 302 6.75 -4.27 -2.15
C VAL A 302 7.84 -4.83 -1.20
N PRO A 303 8.98 -4.13 -1.00
CA PRO A 303 9.95 -4.53 0.03
C PRO A 303 9.37 -4.42 1.44
N TYR A 304 10.10 -4.87 2.46
CA TYR A 304 9.69 -4.61 3.84
C TYR A 304 9.49 -3.13 4.10
N ALA A 305 8.36 -2.80 4.73
CA ALA A 305 7.93 -1.43 4.98
C ALA A 305 7.62 -0.60 3.73
N ALA A 306 7.33 -1.25 2.59
CA ALA A 306 6.87 -0.56 1.40
C ALA A 306 5.70 0.38 1.71
N ASN A 307 5.63 1.48 0.98
CA ASN A 307 4.62 2.50 1.21
C ASN A 307 4.14 3.11 -0.10
N LEU A 308 2.84 3.35 -0.19
CA LEU A 308 2.21 4.09 -1.27
C LEU A 308 1.49 5.29 -0.66
N VAL A 309 1.83 6.48 -1.13
CA VAL A 309 1.40 7.74 -0.56
C VAL A 309 0.70 8.58 -1.62
N PHE A 310 -0.50 9.07 -1.31
CA PHE A 310 -1.21 10.06 -2.10
C PHE A 310 -1.20 11.39 -1.35
N VAL A 311 -0.63 12.42 -1.96
CA VAL A 311 -0.61 13.79 -1.42
C VAL A 311 -1.59 14.64 -2.21
N LEU A 312 -2.66 15.10 -1.57
CA LEU A 312 -3.57 16.08 -2.15
C LEU A 312 -3.12 17.49 -1.76
N TYR A 313 -3.02 18.37 -2.75
CA TYR A 313 -2.70 19.78 -2.59
C TYR A 313 -3.92 20.63 -2.96
N HIS A 314 -4.11 21.73 -2.23
CA HIS A 314 -5.00 22.82 -2.61
C HIS A 314 -4.14 24.00 -3.08
N CYS A 315 -4.50 24.60 -4.21
CA CYS A 315 -3.72 25.64 -4.88
C CYS A 315 -4.53 26.94 -4.96
N ASP A 316 -4.08 27.97 -4.24
CA ASP A 316 -4.79 29.26 -4.13
C ASP A 316 -4.72 30.11 -5.42
N GLN A 317 -3.72 29.90 -6.26
CA GLN A 317 -3.46 30.72 -7.45
C GLN A 317 -3.61 29.92 -8.73
N VAL A 318 -4.85 29.58 -9.07
CA VAL A 318 -5.19 28.76 -10.25
C VAL A 318 -5.92 29.56 -11.31
N LYS A 319 -5.67 29.24 -12.59
CA LYS A 319 -6.33 29.90 -13.72
C LYS A 319 -7.70 29.28 -14.01
N THR A 320 -7.87 28.01 -13.65
CA THR A 320 -9.11 27.27 -13.84
C THR A 320 -9.49 26.53 -12.56
N SER A 321 -10.80 26.34 -12.33
CA SER A 321 -11.30 25.59 -11.17
C SER A 321 -10.89 24.12 -11.15
N LYS A 322 -10.42 23.57 -12.28
CA LYS A 322 -9.89 22.20 -12.36
C LYS A 322 -8.49 22.07 -11.75
N GLU A 323 -7.70 23.15 -11.75
CA GLU A 323 -6.33 23.17 -11.22
C GLU A 323 -6.29 23.35 -9.70
N GLU A 324 -7.44 23.67 -9.08
CA GLU A 324 -7.56 23.97 -7.65
C GLU A 324 -7.03 22.85 -6.75
N TYR A 325 -7.21 21.60 -7.18
CA TYR A 325 -6.73 20.42 -6.46
C TYR A 325 -5.77 19.61 -7.32
N GLN A 326 -4.57 19.39 -6.79
CA GLN A 326 -3.54 18.58 -7.44
C GLN A 326 -3.17 17.39 -6.57
N VAL A 327 -2.75 16.30 -7.21
CA VAL A 327 -2.37 15.07 -6.54
C VAL A 327 -0.97 14.63 -6.98
N GLN A 328 -0.19 14.13 -6.03
CA GLN A 328 1.06 13.43 -6.27
C GLN A 328 1.00 12.04 -5.65
N MET A 329 1.67 11.08 -6.29
CA MET A 329 1.82 9.72 -5.80
C MET A 329 3.28 9.42 -5.51
N LEU A 330 3.55 8.74 -4.40
CA LEU A 330 4.89 8.23 -4.07
C LEU A 330 4.81 6.75 -3.73
N LEU A 331 5.69 5.94 -4.32
CA LEU A 331 5.91 4.55 -3.90
C LEU A 331 7.33 4.42 -3.39
N ASN A 332 7.47 3.92 -2.17
CA ASN A 332 8.76 3.77 -1.48
C ASN A 332 9.53 5.11 -1.54
N GLU A 333 8.84 6.17 -1.11
CA GLU A 333 9.35 7.55 -1.03
C GLU A 333 9.82 8.15 -2.38
N LYS A 334 9.48 7.53 -3.51
CA LYS A 334 9.82 8.01 -4.85
C LYS A 334 8.57 8.44 -5.59
N LEU A 335 8.62 9.62 -6.22
CA LEU A 335 7.54 10.13 -7.05
C LEU A 335 7.20 9.14 -8.19
N MET A 336 5.91 8.86 -8.34
CA MET A 336 5.37 8.03 -9.40
C MET A 336 4.74 8.88 -10.49
N PRO A 337 5.06 8.64 -11.77
CA PRO A 337 4.36 9.28 -12.87
C PRO A 337 2.94 8.72 -13.01
N PHE A 338 1.98 9.58 -13.36
CA PHE A 338 0.63 9.17 -13.70
C PHE A 338 0.56 8.62 -15.13
N HIS A 339 -0.16 7.52 -15.35
CA HIS A 339 -0.22 6.87 -16.67
C HIS A 339 -0.83 7.74 -17.78
N HIS A 340 -1.78 8.62 -17.46
CA HIS A 340 -2.45 9.47 -18.47
C HIS A 340 -1.62 10.66 -18.93
N SER A 341 -0.64 11.11 -18.15
CA SER A 341 0.16 12.30 -18.45
C SER A 341 1.66 12.07 -18.51
N ASN A 342 2.16 10.97 -17.95
CA ASN A 342 3.59 10.72 -17.67
C ASN A 342 4.26 11.77 -16.75
N GLU A 343 3.48 12.65 -16.13
CA GLU A 343 3.95 13.64 -15.17
C GLU A 343 3.82 13.11 -13.74
N THR A 344 4.60 13.65 -12.79
CA THR A 344 4.53 13.27 -11.37
C THR A 344 3.45 14.01 -10.58
N ILE A 345 2.74 14.93 -11.23
CA ILE A 345 1.64 15.71 -10.67
C ILE A 345 0.47 15.69 -11.64
N SER A 346 -0.74 15.58 -11.12
CA SER A 346 -1.97 15.62 -11.91
C SER A 346 -3.00 16.49 -11.22
N THR A 347 -3.94 17.07 -11.97
CA THR A 347 -5.17 17.54 -11.35
C THR A 347 -5.91 16.35 -10.73
N TYR A 348 -6.60 16.56 -9.62
CA TYR A 348 -7.40 15.52 -8.99
C TYR A 348 -8.55 15.07 -9.91
N ALA A 349 -9.11 16.01 -10.68
CA ALA A 349 -10.17 15.72 -11.64
C ALA A 349 -9.72 14.75 -12.75
N ASP A 350 -8.56 15.00 -13.36
CA ASP A 350 -8.04 14.13 -14.43
C ASP A 350 -7.64 12.75 -13.88
N PHE A 351 -7.07 12.72 -12.67
CA PHE A 351 -6.74 11.45 -12.00
C PHE A 351 -8.00 10.61 -11.73
N LYS A 352 -9.09 11.24 -11.27
CA LYS A 352 -10.37 10.57 -11.04
C LYS A 352 -11.04 10.14 -12.34
N ASP A 353 -11.00 10.96 -13.39
CA ASP A 353 -11.57 10.60 -14.70
C ASP A 353 -10.82 9.43 -15.34
N TYR A 354 -9.48 9.39 -15.25
CA TYR A 354 -8.68 8.29 -15.79
C TYR A 354 -9.06 6.93 -15.19
N TYR A 355 -9.42 6.89 -13.90
CA TYR A 355 -9.82 5.66 -13.21
C TYR A 355 -11.33 5.48 -13.05
N LYS A 356 -12.16 6.29 -13.74
CA LYS A 356 -13.63 6.28 -13.55
C LYS A 356 -14.27 4.91 -13.76
N ASP A 357 -13.78 4.15 -14.74
CA ASP A 357 -14.35 2.85 -15.07
C ASP A 357 -14.12 1.85 -13.93
N ILE A 358 -12.97 1.89 -13.27
CA ILE A 358 -12.68 1.05 -12.10
C ILE A 358 -13.52 1.51 -10.91
N LEU A 359 -13.64 2.82 -10.70
CA LEU A 359 -14.40 3.40 -9.59
C LEU A 359 -15.90 3.09 -9.69
N GLN A 360 -16.46 3.13 -10.90
CA GLN A 360 -17.89 2.89 -11.16
C GLN A 360 -18.25 1.40 -11.20
N ASN A 361 -17.36 0.54 -11.72
CA ASN A 361 -17.64 -0.89 -11.93
C ASN A 361 -17.05 -1.82 -10.86
N CYS A 362 -16.60 -1.27 -9.74
CA CYS A 362 -16.19 -2.08 -8.60
C CYS A 362 -17.39 -2.36 -7.69
N HIS A 363 -18.01 -3.53 -7.90
CA HIS A 363 -18.99 -4.12 -7.00
C HIS A 363 -18.38 -5.37 -6.38
N PHE A 364 -17.72 -5.23 -5.24
CA PHE A 364 -16.89 -6.30 -4.63
C PHE A 364 -17.59 -7.66 -4.56
N LYS A 365 -18.85 -7.67 -4.10
CA LYS A 365 -19.64 -8.89 -4.00
C LYS A 365 -19.79 -9.60 -5.34
N GLU A 366 -20.05 -8.87 -6.42
CA GLU A 366 -20.19 -9.41 -7.77
C GLU A 366 -18.83 -9.81 -8.37
N VAL A 367 -17.80 -9.01 -8.13
CA VAL A 367 -16.42 -9.29 -8.55
C VAL A 367 -15.93 -10.61 -7.95
N CYS A 368 -16.28 -10.85 -6.69
CA CYS A 368 -15.87 -12.00 -5.91
C CYS A 368 -16.87 -13.16 -5.89
N GLU A 369 -18.01 -13.04 -6.59
CA GLU A 369 -18.97 -14.14 -6.73
C GLU A 369 -18.38 -15.22 -7.65
N LEU A 370 -18.52 -16.48 -7.23
CA LEU A 370 -18.11 -17.62 -8.05
C LEU A 370 -19.00 -17.71 -9.31
N PRO A 371 -18.45 -18.18 -10.45
CA PRO A 371 -19.27 -18.48 -11.61
C PRO A 371 -20.35 -19.50 -11.21
N LYS A 372 -21.62 -19.18 -11.49
CA LYS A 372 -22.71 -20.16 -11.33
C LYS A 372 -22.45 -21.27 -12.34
N VAL A 373 -22.04 -22.45 -11.86
CA VAL A 373 -21.93 -23.64 -12.69
C VAL A 373 -23.34 -24.01 -13.13
N ASN A 374 -23.68 -23.75 -14.39
CA ASN A 374 -24.89 -24.33 -14.96
C ASN A 374 -24.65 -25.83 -15.11
N ILE A 375 -25.32 -26.62 -14.26
CA ILE A 375 -25.29 -28.09 -14.23
C ILE A 375 -25.93 -28.72 -15.50
N THR A 376 -26.34 -27.91 -16.49
CA THR A 376 -26.99 -28.40 -17.72
C THR A 376 -26.03 -28.87 -18.83
N ALA A 377 -24.73 -29.05 -18.55
CA ALA A 377 -23.74 -29.49 -19.54
C ALA A 377 -22.90 -30.70 -19.08
N ILE A 378 -23.43 -31.53 -18.18
CA ILE A 378 -22.78 -32.80 -17.76
C ILE A 378 -23.45 -34.05 -18.38
N ASP A 379 -24.57 -33.91 -19.10
CA ASP A 379 -25.14 -34.98 -19.93
C ASP A 379 -24.91 -34.69 -21.42
N GLU A 380 -23.66 -34.80 -21.88
CA GLU A 380 -23.25 -35.15 -23.27
C GLU A 380 -21.74 -34.91 -23.45
N LEU A 381 -20.91 -35.84 -22.95
CA LEU A 381 -19.63 -36.23 -23.57
C LEU A 381 -19.06 -37.51 -22.97
#